data_AF-A0A416ZNM7-F1
#
_entry.id   AF-A0A416ZNM7-F1
#
_cell.length_a   1.000
_cell.length_b   1.000
_cell.length_c   1.000
_cell.angle_alpha   90.00
_cell.angle_beta   90.00
_cell.angle_gamma   90.00
#
_symmetry.space_group_name_H-M   'P 1'
#
loop_
_entity.id
_entity.type
_entity.pdbx_description
1 polymer ?
#
loop_
_entity_poly.entity_id
_entity_poly.type
_entity_poly.pdbx_seq_one_letter_code
_entity_poly.pdbx_strand_id
1 'polypeptide(L)'
;MAYVTIPKDLTKVKSKVLFGLTKRQLICFGAAALIGVPLFFLLRRTASNSAAAFCMIIVMLPFFLLAMYERHGQPLEVVAGQVIRCMFLRTKERPYRTNNFYAALERQAQAEKEVKAIVQKAKARAAGTAGVQTHGKANRRGKA
;
A
#
# COMPACT_ATOMS: atom_id res chain seq x y z
N MET A 1 -35.27 -35.04 10.31
CA MET A 1 -34.47 -33.80 10.15
C MET A 1 -33.44 -33.76 11.27
N ALA A 2 -32.19 -34.13 10.99
CA ALA A 2 -31.11 -34.10 11.97
C ALA A 2 -30.61 -32.66 12.08
N TYR A 3 -31.06 -31.94 13.11
CA TYR A 3 -30.52 -30.63 13.46
C TYR A 3 -29.11 -30.83 14.01
N VAL A 4 -28.12 -30.74 13.12
CA VAL A 4 -26.73 -30.53 13.55
C VAL A 4 -26.63 -29.07 13.95
N THR A 5 -26.35 -28.82 15.23
CA THR A 5 -26.02 -27.49 15.74
C THR A 5 -24.67 -27.08 15.17
N ILE A 6 -24.69 -26.57 13.93
CA ILE A 6 -23.54 -25.88 13.36
C ILE A 6 -23.30 -24.68 14.28
N PRO A 7 -22.17 -24.61 15.01
CA PRO A 7 -21.87 -23.43 15.80
C PRO A 7 -21.74 -22.27 14.82
N LYS A 8 -22.56 -21.23 14.99
CA LYS A 8 -22.69 -20.09 14.06
C LYS A 8 -21.42 -19.24 13.89
N ASP A 9 -20.30 -19.62 14.51
CA ASP A 9 -19.03 -18.89 14.49
C ASP A 9 -17.83 -19.85 14.41
N LEU A 10 -17.60 -20.47 13.25
CA LEU A 10 -16.32 -21.11 12.92
C LEU A 10 -15.15 -20.10 12.81
N THR A 11 -15.44 -18.81 12.75
CA THR A 11 -14.45 -17.73 12.69
C THR A 11 -13.85 -17.35 14.05
N LYS A 12 -14.40 -17.85 15.16
CA LYS A 12 -13.88 -17.68 16.52
C LYS A 12 -13.02 -18.86 17.01
N VAL A 13 -12.68 -19.82 16.15
CA VAL A 13 -11.74 -20.88 16.53
C VAL A 13 -10.33 -20.29 16.51
N LYS A 14 -9.95 -19.70 17.63
CA LYS A 14 -8.62 -19.13 17.90
C LYS A 14 -7.59 -20.22 17.59
N SER A 15 -6.85 -20.06 16.50
CA SER A 15 -5.86 -21.03 16.05
C SER A 15 -4.80 -21.20 17.14
N LYS A 16 -4.89 -22.32 17.86
CA LYS A 16 -3.95 -22.73 18.90
C LYS A 16 -2.71 -23.26 18.20
N VAL A 17 -1.66 -22.46 18.15
CA VAL A 17 -0.45 -22.77 17.41
C VAL A 17 0.54 -23.40 18.36
N LEU A 18 0.64 -24.73 18.22
CA LEU A 18 1.46 -25.66 19.00
C LEU A 18 1.09 -25.67 20.50
N PHE A 19 0.73 -26.85 21.03
CA PHE A 19 0.45 -27.05 22.48
C PHE A 19 -0.75 -26.30 23.08
N GLY A 20 -1.76 -25.96 22.29
CA GLY A 20 -3.00 -25.39 22.85
C GLY A 20 -2.92 -23.90 23.22
N LEU A 21 -1.77 -23.26 22.96
CA LEU A 21 -1.49 -21.85 23.23
C LEU A 21 -1.69 -20.99 21.97
N THR A 22 -1.97 -19.72 22.19
CA THR A 22 -2.23 -18.74 21.12
C THR A 22 -0.90 -18.13 20.67
N LYS A 23 -0.75 -17.78 19.38
CA LYS A 23 0.50 -17.19 18.84
C LYS A 23 1.03 -16.02 19.68
N ARG A 24 0.13 -15.24 20.26
CA ARG A 24 0.44 -14.06 21.10
C ARG A 24 1.01 -14.43 22.46
N GLN A 25 0.49 -15.50 23.07
CA GLN A 25 1.07 -16.05 24.29
C GLN A 25 2.50 -16.48 24.05
N LEU A 26 2.79 -17.13 22.90
CA LEU A 26 4.15 -17.56 22.58
C LEU A 26 5.12 -16.38 22.41
N ILE A 27 4.72 -15.33 21.67
CA ILE A 27 5.56 -14.13 21.49
C ILE A 27 5.77 -13.41 22.82
N CYS A 28 4.72 -13.26 23.61
CA CYS A 28 4.80 -12.53 24.88
C CYS A 28 5.58 -13.30 25.95
N PHE A 29 5.38 -14.62 26.05
CA PHE A 29 6.20 -15.48 26.91
C PHE A 29 7.65 -15.53 26.44
N GLY A 30 7.90 -15.51 25.13
CA GLY A 30 9.24 -15.42 24.57
C GLY A 30 9.95 -14.12 24.96
N ALA A 31 9.29 -12.97 24.77
CA ALA A 31 9.82 -11.66 25.16
C ALA A 31 10.02 -11.54 26.67
N ALA A 32 9.04 -12.02 27.45
CA ALA A 32 9.10 -11.98 28.90
C ALA A 32 10.24 -12.88 29.42
N ALA A 33 10.41 -14.10 28.89
CA ALA A 33 11.54 -14.97 29.24
C ALA A 33 12.89 -14.32 28.87
N LEU A 34 12.99 -13.68 27.71
CA LEU A 34 14.21 -13.02 27.24
C LEU A 34 14.63 -11.88 28.17
N ILE A 35 13.68 -11.14 28.75
CA ILE A 35 13.97 -10.04 29.69
C ILE A 35 14.10 -10.56 31.13
N GLY A 36 13.22 -11.47 31.55
CA GLY A 36 13.14 -11.94 32.92
C GLY A 36 14.27 -12.86 33.33
N VAL A 37 14.77 -13.74 32.44
CA VAL A 37 15.86 -14.67 32.76
C VAL A 37 17.18 -13.92 33.07
N PRO A 38 17.61 -12.94 32.26
CA PRO A 38 18.75 -12.10 32.61
C PRO A 38 18.54 -11.32 33.91
N LEU A 39 17.34 -10.74 34.09
CA LEU A 39 17.02 -9.98 35.30
C LEU A 39 17.09 -10.87 36.56
N PHE A 40 16.61 -12.10 36.47
CA PHE A 40 16.67 -13.08 37.56
C PHE A 40 18.10 -13.48 37.90
N PHE A 41 18.96 -13.73 36.91
CA PHE A 41 20.36 -14.07 37.16
C PHE A 41 21.12 -12.93 37.86
N LEU A 42 20.81 -11.68 37.51
CA LEU A 42 21.38 -10.50 38.16
C LEU A 42 20.86 -10.34 39.60
N LEU A 43 19.55 -10.44 39.81
CA LEU A 43 18.94 -10.34 41.15
C LEU A 43 19.31 -11.50 42.06
N ARG A 44 19.47 -12.70 41.52
CA ARG A 44 19.94 -13.88 42.27
C ARG A 44 21.37 -13.68 42.80
N ARG A 45 22.17 -12.84 42.14
CA ARG A 45 23.54 -12.52 42.56
C ARG A 45 23.59 -11.46 43.67
N THR A 46 22.58 -10.60 43.78
CA THR A 46 22.57 -9.45 44.70
C THR A 46 21.55 -9.57 45.84
N ALA A 47 20.49 -10.35 45.66
CA ALA A 47 19.37 -10.51 46.60
C ALA A 47 19.05 -11.99 46.88
N SER A 48 18.20 -12.23 47.88
CA SER A 48 17.74 -13.58 48.24
C SER A 48 16.90 -14.21 47.11
N ASN A 49 17.02 -15.53 46.93
CA ASN A 49 16.30 -16.27 45.88
C ASN A 49 14.78 -16.01 45.90
N SER A 50 14.19 -15.84 47.08
CA SER A 50 12.76 -15.53 47.26
C SER A 50 12.39 -14.16 46.69
N ALA A 51 13.20 -13.12 46.93
CA ALA A 51 12.95 -11.79 46.40
C ALA A 51 13.11 -11.75 44.87
N ALA A 52 14.10 -12.47 44.33
CA ALA A 52 14.29 -12.60 42.89
C ALA A 52 13.09 -13.30 42.20
N ALA A 53 12.50 -14.32 42.84
CA ALA A 53 11.32 -15.01 42.33
C ALA A 53 10.07 -14.11 42.29
N PHE A 54 9.81 -13.33 43.35
CA PHE A 54 8.71 -12.36 43.34
C PHE A 54 8.91 -11.28 42.28
N CYS A 55 10.15 -10.80 42.10
CA CYS A 55 10.47 -9.84 41.06
C CYS A 55 10.22 -10.41 39.66
N MET A 56 10.55 -11.68 39.42
CA MET A 56 10.19 -12.37 38.18
C MET A 56 8.68 -12.39 37.95
N ILE A 57 7.88 -12.73 38.95
CA ILE A 57 6.41 -12.77 38.81
C ILE A 57 5.85 -11.38 38.49
N ILE A 58 6.33 -10.34 39.18
CA ILE A 58 5.90 -8.96 38.97
C ILE A 58 6.23 -8.49 37.55
N VAL A 59 7.40 -8.87 37.02
CA VAL A 59 7.79 -8.54 35.64
C VAL A 59 6.97 -9.32 34.62
N MET A 60 6.65 -10.58 34.88
CA MET A 60 5.90 -11.44 33.96
C MET A 60 4.42 -11.10 33.90
N LEU A 61 3.82 -10.66 35.01
CA LEU A 61 2.39 -10.35 35.14
C LEU A 61 1.87 -9.31 34.13
N PRO A 62 2.52 -8.14 33.89
CA PRO A 62 2.07 -7.19 32.89
C PRO A 62 2.20 -7.75 31.46
N PHE A 63 3.21 -8.55 31.16
CA PHE A 63 3.32 -9.24 29.87
C PHE A 63 2.21 -10.28 29.69
N PHE A 64 1.89 -11.04 30.74
CA PHE A 64 0.77 -11.98 30.71
C PHE A 64 -0.58 -11.30 30.45
N LEU A 65 -0.83 -10.16 31.09
CA LEU A 65 -2.03 -9.35 30.83
C LEU A 65 -2.06 -8.86 29.38
N LEU A 66 -0.94 -8.39 28.82
CA LEU A 66 -0.84 -8.00 27.42
C LEU A 66 -1.05 -9.17 26.45
N ALA A 67 -0.58 -10.36 26.79
CA ALA A 67 -0.80 -11.58 26.01
C ALA A 67 -2.29 -11.98 25.97
N MET A 68 -3.00 -11.75 27.06
CA MET A 68 -4.43 -12.01 27.21
C MET A 68 -5.31 -10.86 26.70
N TYR A 69 -4.76 -9.64 26.60
CA TYR A 69 -5.51 -8.43 26.25
C TYR A 69 -5.87 -8.40 24.76
N GLU A 70 -7.11 -8.74 24.46
CA GLU A 70 -7.72 -8.58 23.14
C GLU A 70 -8.57 -7.30 23.14
N ARG A 71 -8.01 -6.18 22.68
CA ARG A 71 -8.81 -4.96 22.48
C ARG A 71 -9.68 -5.13 21.23
N HIS A 72 -11.00 -5.14 21.39
CA HIS A 72 -12.01 -5.15 20.31
C HIS A 72 -11.84 -6.24 19.22
N GLY A 73 -11.22 -7.37 19.53
CA GLY A 73 -11.02 -8.47 18.57
C GLY A 73 -9.91 -8.24 17.54
N GLN A 74 -9.18 -7.12 17.59
CA GLN A 74 -8.03 -6.86 16.71
C GLN A 74 -6.70 -7.05 17.48
N PRO A 75 -5.73 -7.81 16.93
CA PRO A 75 -4.39 -7.89 17.49
C PRO A 75 -3.68 -6.55 17.50
N LEU A 76 -2.94 -6.25 18.57
CA LEU A 76 -2.07 -5.06 18.63
C LEU A 76 -1.02 -5.09 17.51
N GLU A 77 -0.62 -6.27 17.04
CA GLU A 77 0.28 -6.45 15.91
C GLU A 77 -0.35 -5.95 14.60
N VAL A 78 -1.66 -6.15 14.43
CA VAL A 78 -2.40 -5.64 13.26
C VAL A 78 -2.54 -4.13 13.37
N VAL A 79 -2.83 -3.61 14.56
CA VAL A 79 -2.89 -2.16 14.80
C VAL A 79 -1.52 -1.52 14.53
N ALA A 80 -0.44 -2.07 15.07
CA ALA A 80 0.92 -1.59 14.84
C ALA A 80 1.33 -1.68 13.37
N GLY A 81 1.04 -2.80 12.70
CA GLY A 81 1.28 -2.95 11.26
C GLY A 81 0.50 -1.92 10.44
N GLN A 82 -0.72 -1.59 10.85
CA GLN A 82 -1.54 -0.57 10.21
C GLN A 82 -1.01 0.84 10.47
N VAL A 83 -0.52 1.13 11.68
CA VAL A 83 0.16 2.38 12.02
C VAL A 83 1.44 2.54 11.20
N ILE A 84 2.31 1.53 11.15
CA ILE A 84 3.55 1.55 10.36
C ILE A 84 3.23 1.71 8.87
N ARG A 85 2.25 0.97 8.35
CA ARG A 85 1.84 1.10 6.95
C ARG A 85 1.28 2.48 6.64
N CYS A 86 0.52 3.07 7.57
CA CYS A 86 -0.04 4.40 7.40
C CYS A 86 1.02 5.50 7.51
N MET A 87 2.00 5.34 8.40
CA MET A 87 2.99 6.37 8.71
C MET A 87 4.22 6.31 7.80
N PHE A 88 4.62 5.11 7.36
CA PHE A 88 5.89 4.89 6.65
C PHE A 88 5.72 4.42 5.20
N LEU A 89 4.79 3.50 4.91
CA LEU A 89 4.64 2.93 3.56
C LEU A 89 3.70 3.76 2.67
N ARG A 90 2.69 4.40 3.25
CA ARG A 90 1.69 5.14 2.48
C ARG A 90 2.18 6.56 2.24
N THR A 91 2.61 6.84 1.01
CA THR A 91 2.86 8.21 0.55
C THR A 91 1.66 9.10 0.87
N LYS A 92 1.93 10.22 1.54
CA LYS A 92 0.93 11.16 2.08
C LYS A 92 0.08 11.80 0.98
N GLU A 93 0.65 11.89 -0.23
CA GLU A 93 -0.08 12.33 -1.40
C GLU A 93 -1.02 11.23 -1.87
N ARG A 94 -2.31 11.54 -1.80
CA ARG A 94 -3.37 10.86 -2.53
C ARG A 94 -3.55 11.64 -3.85
N PRO A 95 -2.77 11.39 -4.91
CA PRO A 95 -3.03 12.06 -6.17
C PRO A 95 -4.38 11.58 -6.71
N TYR A 96 -5.41 12.40 -6.52
CA TYR A 96 -6.73 12.20 -7.13
C TYR A 96 -6.58 12.45 -8.63
N ARG A 97 -6.19 11.41 -9.36
CA ARG A 97 -6.17 11.42 -10.82
C ARG A 97 -7.54 10.95 -11.29
N THR A 98 -8.40 11.88 -11.68
CA THR A 98 -9.61 11.54 -12.41
C THR A 98 -9.21 11.21 -13.84
N ASN A 99 -9.58 10.02 -14.32
CA ASN A 99 -9.40 9.68 -15.73
C ASN A 99 -10.54 10.34 -16.53
N ASN A 100 -10.38 11.63 -16.82
CA ASN A 100 -11.38 12.42 -17.53
C ASN A 100 -11.40 12.04 -19.02
N PHE A 101 -12.49 11.40 -19.45
CA PHE A 101 -12.73 11.08 -20.86
C PHE A 101 -12.69 12.33 -21.75
N TYR A 102 -13.23 13.45 -21.26
CA TYR A 102 -13.19 14.74 -21.95
C TYR A 102 -11.75 15.23 -22.24
N ALA A 103 -10.80 14.98 -21.33
CA ALA A 103 -9.41 15.37 -21.54
C ALA A 103 -8.71 14.52 -22.62
N ALA A 104 -9.21 13.32 -22.91
CA ALA A 104 -8.74 12.53 -24.05
C ALA A 104 -9.31 13.06 -25.37
N LEU A 105 -10.60 13.43 -25.39
CA LEU A 105 -11.26 14.02 -26.55
C LEU A 105 -10.66 15.38 -26.94
N GLU A 106 -10.34 16.24 -25.96
CA GLU A 106 -9.71 17.55 -26.23
C GLU A 106 -8.35 17.40 -26.92
N ARG A 107 -7.54 16.41 -26.51
CA ARG A 107 -6.25 16.11 -27.16
C ARG A 107 -6.43 15.63 -28.59
N GLN A 108 -7.44 14.81 -28.87
CA GLN A 108 -7.75 14.37 -30.23
C GLN A 108 -8.19 15.55 -31.11
N ALA A 109 -9.07 16.42 -30.59
CA ALA A 109 -9.54 17.60 -31.31
C ALA A 109 -8.41 18.61 -31.60
N GLN A 110 -7.45 18.79 -30.69
CA GLN A 110 -6.25 19.61 -30.94
C GLN A 110 -5.39 19.02 -32.04
N ALA A 111 -5.09 17.71 -31.96
CA ALA A 111 -4.29 17.02 -32.98
C ALA A 111 -4.93 17.12 -34.38
N GLU A 112 -6.26 16.95 -34.49
CA GLU A 112 -6.98 17.08 -35.77
C GLU A 112 -6.91 18.50 -36.34
N LYS A 113 -7.02 19.53 -35.50
CA LYS A 113 -6.90 20.93 -35.91
C LYS A 113 -5.50 21.23 -36.44
N GLU A 114 -4.47 20.75 -35.75
CA GLU A 114 -3.07 20.90 -36.18
C GLU A 114 -2.81 20.20 -37.51
N VAL A 115 -3.25 18.94 -37.66
CA VAL A 115 -3.13 18.20 -38.92
C VAL A 115 -3.84 18.93 -40.06
N LYS A 116 -5.06 19.41 -39.82
CA LYS A 116 -5.83 20.15 -40.84
C LYS A 116 -5.11 21.44 -41.26
N ALA A 117 -4.54 22.17 -40.32
CA ALA A 117 -3.76 23.39 -40.61
C ALA A 117 -2.50 23.08 -41.44
N ILE A 118 -1.79 21.99 -41.11
CA ILE A 118 -0.61 21.55 -41.87
C ILE A 118 -1.01 21.16 -43.29
N VAL A 119 -2.08 20.39 -43.47
CA VAL A 119 -2.58 19.97 -44.79
C VAL A 119 -3.01 21.18 -45.62
N GLN A 120 -3.74 22.13 -45.04
CA GLN A 120 -4.12 23.36 -45.74
C GLN A 120 -2.90 24.18 -46.17
N LYS A 121 -1.91 24.33 -45.29
CA LYS A 121 -0.64 25.02 -45.59
C LYS A 121 0.14 24.30 -46.69
N ALA A 122 0.17 22.98 -46.68
CA ALA A 122 0.80 22.15 -47.72
C ALA A 122 0.06 22.30 -49.08
N LYS A 123 -1.27 22.27 -49.07
CA LYS A 123 -2.10 22.44 -50.27
C LYS A 123 -1.96 23.84 -50.87
N ALA A 124 -1.90 24.89 -50.05
CA ALA A 124 -1.64 26.26 -50.49
C ALA A 124 -0.25 26.41 -51.13
N ARG A 125 0.79 25.78 -50.56
CA ARG A 125 2.14 25.74 -51.16
C ARG A 125 2.15 25.00 -52.50
N ALA A 126 1.44 23.87 -52.61
CA ALA A 126 1.33 23.12 -53.86
C ALA A 126 0.61 23.92 -54.95
N ALA A 127 -0.49 24.60 -54.62
CA ALA A 127 -1.23 25.45 -55.56
C ALA A 127 -0.40 26.65 -56.04
N GLY A 128 0.35 27.31 -55.15
CA GLY A 128 1.27 28.39 -55.54
C GLY A 128 2.39 27.92 -56.47
N THR A 129 2.90 26.70 -56.26
CA THR A 129 3.95 26.12 -57.11
C THR A 129 3.41 25.74 -58.50
N ALA A 130 2.18 25.24 -58.58
CA ALA A 130 1.53 24.91 -59.85
C ALA A 130 1.26 26.16 -60.71
N GLY A 131 0.77 27.25 -60.11
CA GLY A 131 0.54 28.53 -60.82
C GLY A 131 1.81 29.19 -61.35
N VAL A 132 2.93 29.08 -60.61
CA VAL A 132 4.24 29.57 -61.05
C VAL A 132 4.77 28.77 -62.26
N GLN A 133 4.55 27.45 -62.28
CA GLN A 133 4.97 26.61 -63.41
C GLN A 133 4.15 26.86 -64.68
N THR A 134 2.84 27.08 -64.59
CA THR A 134 2.00 27.42 -65.76
C THR A 134 2.36 28.78 -66.35
N HIS A 135 2.58 29.80 -65.52
CA HIS A 135 2.92 31.14 -65.99
C HIS A 135 4.33 31.21 -66.61
N GLY A 136 5.29 30.44 -66.08
CA GLY A 136 6.63 30.32 -66.66
C GLY A 136 6.68 29.56 -67.99
N LYS A 137 5.79 28.58 -68.20
CA LYS A 137 5.72 27.79 -69.45
C LYS A 137 4.99 28.54 -70.57
N ALA A 138 4.00 29.37 -70.24
CA ALA A 138 3.33 30.25 -71.20
C ALA A 138 4.28 31.34 -71.74
N ASN A 139 5.11 31.94 -70.87
CA ASN A 139 6.05 33.00 -71.27
C ASN A 139 7.22 32.50 -72.17
N ARG A 140 7.56 31.20 -72.12
CA ARG A 140 8.59 30.62 -73.03
C ARG A 140 8.07 30.25 -74.42
N ARG A 141 6.76 30.14 -74.62
CA ARG A 141 6.16 29.74 -75.92
C ARG A 141 5.89 30.89 -76.88
N GLY A 142 6.01 32.15 -76.45
CA GLY A 142 5.82 33.34 -77.29
C GLY A 142 7.11 33.97 -77.82
N LYS A 143 8.25 33.28 -77.76
CA LYS A 143 9.57 33.79 -78.18
C LYS A 143 10.27 32.95 -79.26
N ALA A 144 9.52 32.12 -80.00
CA ALA A 144 10.01 31.36 -81.15
C ALA A 144 9.35 31.86 -82.43
#